data_AF-A0A7S0WQV0-F1
#
_entry.id   AF-A0A7S0WQV0-F1
#
_cell.length_a   1.000
_cell.length_b   1.000
_cell.length_c   1.000
_cell.angle_alpha   90.00
_cell.angle_beta   90.00
_cell.angle_gamma   90.00
#
_symmetry.space_group_name_H-M   'P 1'
#
loop_
_entity.id
_entity.type
_entity.pdbx_description
1 polymer ?
#
loop_
_entity_poly.entity_id
_entity_poly.type
_entity_poly.pdbx_seq_one_letter_code
_entity_poly.pdbx_strand_id
1 'polypeptide(L)'
;THEAAAWSSVHGRWFFMPRRVSVAQGWDPVLDGQRGANLIISCREGGEDVRVVQIQGESPPDRGFSAMRFVPGTDDTHIIATKTVERAPGEPCETYVTVVGTDGMVHMPEAQISDRSKFE
;
A
#
# COMPACT_ATOMS: atom_id res chain seq x y z
N THR A 1 10.37 0.82 0.50
CA THR A 1 10.04 1.52 1.76
C THR A 1 8.69 1.07 2.26
N HIS A 2 8.52 0.89 3.57
CA HIS A 2 7.25 0.47 4.20
C HIS A 2 6.69 1.62 5.05
N GLU A 3 5.41 1.95 4.85
CA GLU A 3 4.68 2.96 5.65
C GLU A 3 3.34 2.44 6.15
N ALA A 4 2.78 1.40 5.52
CA ALA A 4 1.54 0.77 5.93
C ALA A 4 1.79 -0.67 6.40
N ALA A 5 1.42 -0.97 7.65
CA ALA A 5 1.47 -2.31 8.22
C ALA A 5 0.37 -2.53 9.26
N ALA A 6 -0.10 -3.78 9.38
CA ALA A 6 -1.03 -4.19 10.43
C ALA A 6 -0.84 -5.67 10.79
N TRP A 7 -1.04 -6.00 12.07
CA TRP A 7 -1.16 -7.38 12.53
C TRP A 7 -2.61 -7.82 12.46
N SER A 8 -2.87 -9.01 11.91
CA SER A 8 -4.15 -9.71 11.99
C SER A 8 -4.05 -10.85 12.99
N SER A 9 -4.83 -10.75 14.07
CA SER A 9 -5.00 -11.86 15.02
C SER A 9 -5.84 -13.01 14.43
N VAL A 10 -6.72 -12.70 13.47
CA VAL A 10 -7.53 -13.69 12.74
C VAL A 10 -6.65 -14.61 11.91
N HIS A 11 -5.70 -14.03 11.17
CA HIS A 11 -4.81 -14.78 10.27
C HIS A 11 -3.48 -15.20 10.93
N GLY A 12 -3.16 -14.64 12.11
CA GLY A 12 -1.88 -14.84 12.79
C GLY A 12 -0.70 -14.33 11.97
N ARG A 13 -0.86 -13.17 11.31
CA ARG A 13 0.12 -12.62 10.36
C ARG A 13 0.23 -11.11 10.43
N TRP A 14 1.44 -10.62 10.16
CA TRP A 14 1.66 -9.25 9.73
C TRP A 14 1.30 -9.10 8.25
N PHE A 15 0.72 -7.98 7.91
CA PHE A 15 0.48 -7.52 6.55
C PHE A 15 1.16 -6.17 6.36
N PHE A 16 1.78 -6.00 5.20
CA PHE A 16 2.48 -4.81 4.78
C PHE A 16 1.99 -4.44 3.38
N MET A 17 1.75 -3.16 3.17
CA MET A 17 1.51 -2.59 1.86
C MET A 17 2.62 -1.57 1.61
N PRO A 18 3.71 -1.95 0.91
CA PRO A 18 4.87 -1.09 0.77
C PRO A 18 4.51 0.23 0.06
N ARG A 19 5.12 1.34 0.47
CA ARG A 19 5.03 2.59 -0.29
C ARG A 19 5.73 2.45 -1.63
N ARG A 20 6.99 2.00 -1.56
CA ARG A 20 7.92 1.94 -2.69
C ARG A 20 8.58 0.58 -2.83
N VAL A 21 8.75 0.12 -4.07
CA VAL A 21 9.49 -1.10 -4.42
C VAL A 21 10.49 -0.78 -5.53
N SER A 22 11.76 -1.16 -5.34
CA SER A 22 12.81 -1.10 -6.35
C SER A 22 13.45 -2.48 -6.45
N VAL A 23 13.40 -3.10 -7.64
CA VAL A 23 13.91 -4.45 -7.86
C VAL A 23 15.20 -4.49 -8.69
N ALA A 24 15.35 -3.57 -9.65
CA ALA A 24 16.43 -3.63 -10.64
C ALA A 24 17.55 -2.60 -10.40
N GLN A 25 17.27 -1.54 -9.63
CA GLN A 25 18.16 -0.41 -9.45
C GLN A 25 18.29 -0.06 -7.98
N GLY A 26 19.45 0.48 -7.61
CA GLY A 26 19.67 1.09 -6.29
C GLY A 26 18.65 2.20 -5.99
N TRP A 27 18.55 2.55 -4.72
CA TRP A 27 17.74 3.70 -4.31
C TRP A 27 18.24 4.98 -5.00
N ASP A 28 17.32 5.76 -5.54
CA ASP A 28 17.58 7.04 -6.19
C ASP A 28 16.47 8.01 -5.77
N PRO A 29 16.80 9.18 -5.18
CA PRO A 29 15.80 10.10 -4.63
C PRO A 29 14.91 10.74 -5.70
N VAL A 30 15.38 10.87 -6.94
CA VAL A 30 14.61 11.46 -8.04
C VAL A 30 13.62 10.44 -8.59
N LEU A 31 14.05 9.18 -8.72
CA LEU A 31 13.19 8.10 -9.22
C LEU A 31 12.26 7.52 -8.15
N ASP A 32 12.55 7.71 -6.85
CA ASP A 32 11.78 7.11 -5.76
C ASP A 32 10.29 7.49 -5.81
N GLY A 33 10.00 8.74 -6.22
CA GLY A 33 8.64 9.22 -6.44
C GLY A 33 7.84 8.39 -7.44
N GLN A 34 8.50 7.67 -8.35
CA GLN A 34 7.93 6.83 -9.41
C GLN A 34 8.05 5.32 -9.11
N ARG A 35 8.32 4.94 -7.86
CA ARG A 35 8.49 3.54 -7.44
C ARG A 35 7.33 3.01 -6.60
N GLY A 36 6.14 3.59 -6.76
CA GLY A 36 4.91 3.17 -6.12
C GLY A 36 4.68 1.67 -6.24
N ALA A 37 4.43 1.01 -5.11
CA ALA A 37 4.22 -0.43 -5.08
C ALA A 37 2.75 -0.80 -5.23
N ASN A 38 2.50 -2.01 -5.74
CA ASN A 38 1.16 -2.58 -5.84
C ASN A 38 1.12 -4.01 -5.27
N LEU A 39 1.71 -4.19 -4.08
CA LEU A 39 1.90 -5.49 -3.44
C LEU A 39 1.30 -5.50 -2.03
N ILE A 40 0.82 -6.66 -1.62
CA ILE A 40 0.57 -7.03 -0.24
C ILE A 40 1.62 -8.06 0.14
N ILE A 41 2.39 -7.79 1.20
CA ILE A 41 3.36 -8.72 1.75
C ILE A 41 2.84 -9.16 3.11
N SER A 42 2.80 -10.46 3.38
CA SER A 42 2.44 -10.96 4.70
C SER A 42 3.43 -11.99 5.21
N CYS A 43 3.57 -12.09 6.53
CA CYS A 43 4.42 -13.08 7.18
C CYS A 43 3.86 -13.43 8.55
N ARG A 44 4.24 -14.59 9.09
CA ARG A 44 3.92 -14.97 10.47
C ARG A 44 4.76 -14.17 11.46
N GLU A 45 4.45 -14.32 12.73
CA GLU A 45 5.30 -13.85 13.82
C GLU A 45 6.75 -14.33 13.62
N GLY A 46 7.73 -13.46 13.85
CA GLY A 46 9.14 -13.75 13.57
C GLY A 46 9.58 -13.60 12.11
N GLY A 47 8.68 -13.25 11.18
CA GLY A 47 9.02 -13.00 9.78
C GLY A 47 9.07 -14.25 8.89
N GLU A 48 8.53 -15.36 9.37
CA GLU A 48 8.48 -16.64 8.65
C GLU A 48 7.29 -16.72 7.67
N ASP A 49 7.32 -17.68 6.74
CA ASP A 49 6.24 -17.94 5.76
C ASP A 49 5.77 -16.66 5.05
N VAL A 50 6.73 -15.97 4.44
CA VAL A 50 6.51 -14.75 3.68
C VAL A 50 5.71 -15.05 2.42
N ARG A 51 4.61 -14.33 2.24
CA ARG A 51 3.76 -14.37 1.06
C ARG A 51 3.72 -13.00 0.43
N VAL A 52 3.85 -12.97 -0.89
CA VAL A 52 3.74 -11.74 -1.69
C VAL A 52 2.57 -11.92 -2.65
N VAL A 53 1.62 -11.01 -2.57
CA VAL A 53 0.42 -10.99 -3.39
C VAL A 53 0.42 -9.71 -4.21
N GLN A 54 0.22 -9.86 -5.51
CA GLN A 54 0.07 -8.75 -6.44
C GLN A 54 -1.40 -8.28 -6.40
N ILE A 55 -1.62 -6.99 -6.17
CA ILE A 55 -2.95 -6.41 -6.26
C ILE A 55 -3.32 -6.31 -7.75
N GLN A 56 -4.55 -6.68 -8.08
CA GLN A 56 -5.07 -6.69 -9.44
C GLN A 56 -5.32 -5.26 -9.96
N GLY A 57 -5.30 -5.10 -11.29
CA GLY A 57 -5.59 -3.83 -11.94
C GLY A 57 -4.38 -2.90 -12.09
N GLU A 58 -4.65 -1.71 -12.62
CA GLU A 58 -3.64 -0.68 -12.84
C GLU A 58 -3.19 -0.06 -11.52
N SER A 59 -1.89 0.20 -11.39
CA SER A 59 -1.33 0.98 -10.29
C SER A 59 -0.36 1.99 -10.84
N PRO A 60 -0.73 3.28 -10.84
CA PRO A 60 0.17 4.34 -11.24
C PRO A 60 1.49 4.29 -10.45
N PRO A 61 2.65 4.40 -11.11
CA PRO A 61 3.95 4.27 -10.46
C PRO A 61 4.24 5.41 -9.49
N ASP A 62 3.53 6.53 -9.58
CA ASP A 62 3.71 7.66 -8.67
C ASP A 62 2.93 7.52 -7.35
N ARG A 63 2.01 6.56 -7.24
CA ARG A 63 1.17 6.31 -6.07
C ARG A 63 1.77 5.23 -5.18
N GLY A 64 2.10 5.60 -3.94
CA GLY A 64 2.59 4.66 -2.92
C GLY A 64 1.63 4.54 -1.73
N PHE A 65 1.48 3.34 -1.18
CA PHE A 65 0.69 3.13 0.05
C PHE A 65 1.27 3.93 1.23
N SER A 66 0.40 4.64 1.96
CA SER A 66 0.76 5.42 3.15
C SER A 66 0.18 4.83 4.44
N ALA A 67 -1.03 4.27 4.41
CA ALA A 67 -1.66 3.66 5.57
C ALA A 67 -2.58 2.50 5.18
N MET A 68 -2.84 1.60 6.13
CA MET A 68 -3.82 0.53 5.96
C MET A 68 -4.55 0.20 7.27
N ARG A 69 -5.78 -0.32 7.16
CA ARG A 69 -6.51 -1.01 8.22
C ARG A 69 -7.35 -2.14 7.64
N PHE A 70 -7.58 -3.19 8.43
CA PHE A 70 -8.59 -4.19 8.10
C PHE A 70 -9.99 -3.60 8.27
N VAL A 71 -10.91 -4.00 7.38
CA VAL A 71 -12.32 -3.61 7.46
C VAL A 71 -13.02 -4.48 8.51
N PRO A 72 -13.63 -3.90 9.57
CA PRO A 72 -14.33 -4.68 10.58
C PRO A 72 -15.44 -5.56 10.01
N GLY A 73 -15.62 -6.76 10.57
CA GLY A 73 -16.66 -7.70 10.13
C GLY A 73 -16.35 -8.45 8.83
N THR A 74 -15.10 -8.38 8.36
CA THR A 74 -14.64 -9.11 7.15
C THR A 74 -13.65 -10.23 7.45
N ASP A 75 -13.47 -10.61 8.73
CA ASP A 75 -12.44 -11.56 9.18
C ASP A 75 -11.04 -11.19 8.66
N ASP A 76 -10.72 -9.89 8.68
CA ASP A 76 -9.49 -9.31 8.15
C ASP A 76 -9.17 -9.67 6.69
N THR A 77 -10.17 -10.09 5.91
CA THR A 77 -9.98 -10.42 4.48
C THR A 77 -9.97 -9.20 3.59
N HIS A 78 -10.57 -8.09 4.02
CA HIS A 78 -10.61 -6.81 3.29
C HIS A 78 -9.76 -5.76 4.00
N ILE A 79 -9.00 -5.00 3.21
CA ILE A 79 -8.13 -3.93 3.66
C ILE A 79 -8.58 -2.62 3.02
N ILE A 80 -8.86 -1.62 3.84
CA ILE A 80 -8.92 -0.23 3.39
C ILE A 80 -7.53 0.38 3.49
N ALA A 81 -7.07 1.02 2.41
CA ALA A 81 -5.74 1.59 2.34
C ALA A 81 -5.75 2.95 1.64
N THR A 82 -4.82 3.81 2.04
CA THR A 82 -4.55 5.07 1.37
C THR A 82 -3.27 4.97 0.54
N LYS A 83 -3.28 5.59 -0.63
CA LYS A 83 -2.08 5.86 -1.42
C LYS A 83 -1.88 7.36 -1.55
N THR A 84 -0.62 7.80 -1.61
CA THR A 84 -0.28 9.21 -1.79
C THR A 84 0.68 9.39 -2.97
N VAL A 85 0.54 10.53 -3.64
CA VAL A 85 1.50 11.00 -4.64
C VAL A 85 2.32 12.12 -4.01
N GLU A 86 3.63 11.98 -4.03
CA GLU A 86 4.56 13.04 -3.67
C GLU A 86 5.13 13.66 -4.93
N ARG A 87 5.18 14.99 -4.92
CA ARG A 87 5.71 15.82 -5.99
C ARG A 87 6.97 16.54 -5.50
N ALA A 88 7.49 17.50 -6.27
CA ALA A 88 8.64 18.28 -5.85
C ALA A 88 8.37 19.02 -4.53
N PRO A 89 9.41 19.36 -3.73
CA PRO A 89 9.23 20.10 -2.49
C PRO A 89 8.41 21.38 -2.70
N GLY A 90 7.32 21.52 -1.94
CA GLY A 90 6.40 22.67 -2.03
C GLY A 90 5.25 22.50 -3.01
N GLU A 91 5.21 21.42 -3.80
CA GLU A 91 4.08 21.07 -4.64
C GLU A 91 2.99 20.32 -3.84
N PRO A 92 1.71 20.45 -4.23
CA PRO A 92 0.61 19.75 -3.59
C PRO A 92 0.77 18.24 -3.70
N CYS A 93 0.43 17.54 -2.61
CA CYS A 93 0.34 16.09 -2.60
C CYS A 93 -1.08 15.65 -2.90
N GLU A 94 -1.24 14.47 -3.47
CA GLU A 94 -2.54 13.87 -3.72
C GLU A 94 -2.72 12.65 -2.81
N THR A 95 -3.95 12.40 -2.37
CA THR A 95 -4.32 11.22 -1.59
C THR A 95 -5.48 10.49 -2.22
N TYR A 96 -5.36 9.17 -2.29
CA TYR A 96 -6.34 8.23 -2.82
C TYR A 96 -6.67 7.19 -1.77
N VAL A 97 -7.89 6.65 -1.83
CA VAL A 97 -8.34 5.53 -0.99
C VAL A 97 -8.82 4.37 -1.86
N THR A 98 -8.56 3.15 -1.43
CA THR A 98 -8.99 1.91 -2.10
C THR A 98 -9.38 0.86 -1.06
N VAL A 99 -10.15 -0.14 -1.48
CA VAL A 99 -10.41 -1.36 -0.70
C VAL A 99 -10.00 -2.56 -1.54
N VAL A 100 -9.10 -3.37 -0.98
CA VAL A 100 -8.56 -4.57 -1.61
C VAL A 100 -8.66 -5.77 -0.69
N GLY A 101 -8.80 -6.96 -1.26
CA GLY A 101 -8.74 -8.22 -0.55
C GLY A 101 -7.29 -8.59 -0.22
N THR A 102 -7.10 -9.37 0.83
CA THR A 102 -5.80 -10.00 1.17
C THR A 102 -5.27 -10.94 0.08
N ASP A 103 -6.15 -11.36 -0.84
CA ASP A 103 -5.87 -12.14 -2.05
C ASP A 103 -5.49 -11.27 -3.27
N GLY A 104 -5.50 -9.93 -3.11
CA GLY A 104 -5.17 -8.97 -4.16
C GLY A 104 -6.36 -8.54 -5.04
N MET A 105 -7.57 -9.04 -4.77
CA MET A 105 -8.76 -8.59 -5.51
C MET A 105 -9.12 -7.14 -5.15
N VAL A 106 -9.46 -6.32 -6.13
CA VAL A 106 -9.90 -4.93 -5.88
C VAL A 106 -11.41 -4.90 -5.68
N HIS A 107 -11.87 -4.51 -4.49
CA HIS A 107 -13.30 -4.35 -4.17
C HIS A 107 -13.78 -2.91 -4.42
N MET A 108 -12.91 -1.93 -4.21
CA MET A 108 -13.16 -0.53 -4.52
C MET A 108 -11.93 0.05 -5.24
N PRO A 109 -12.06 0.47 -6.51
CA PRO A 109 -11.00 1.17 -7.22
C PRO A 109 -10.54 2.43 -6.47
N GLU A 110 -9.34 2.90 -6.79
CA GLU A 110 -8.79 4.10 -6.18
C GLU A 110 -9.70 5.32 -6.42
N ALA A 111 -10.14 5.96 -5.34
CA ALA A 111 -10.89 7.21 -5.36
C ALA A 111 -10.04 8.32 -4.74
N GLN A 112 -9.89 9.45 -5.42
CA GLN A 112 -9.18 10.59 -4.87
C GLN A 112 -9.99 11.21 -3.73
N ILE A 113 -9.33 11.42 -2.59
CA ILE A 113 -9.92 12.06 -1.40
C ILE A 113 -9.21 13.36 -1.03
N SER A 114 -8.04 13.63 -1.62
CA SER A 114 -7.38 14.93 -1.56
C SER A 114 -6.52 15.17 -2.80
N ASP A 115 -6.49 16.40 -3.26
CA ASP A 115 -5.66 16.92 -4.35
C ASP A 115 -4.58 17.91 -3.85
N ARG A 116 -4.50 18.14 -2.52
CA ARG A 116 -3.61 19.14 -1.93
C ARG A 116 -2.84 18.65 -0.70
N SER A 117 -3.27 17.57 -0.08
CA SER A 117 -2.71 17.07 1.16
C SER A 117 -2.42 15.57 1.10
N LYS A 118 -1.38 15.19 1.84
CA LYS A 118 -1.00 13.80 2.12
C LYS A 118 -1.71 13.33 3.39
N PHE A 119 -2.40 12.18 3.34
CA PHE A 119 -2.90 11.49 4.53
C PHE A 119 -2.14 10.19 4.77
N GLU A 120 -1.67 9.99 6.00
CA GLU A 120 -0.89 8.84 6.49
C GLU A 120 -1.30 8.47 7.92
#